data_AF-A0AA43DX07-F1
#
_entry.id   AF-A0AA43DX07-F1
#
_cell.length_a   1.000
_cell.length_b   1.000
_cell.length_c   1.000
_cell.angle_alpha   90.00
_cell.angle_beta   90.00
_cell.angle_gamma   90.00
#
_symmetry.space_group_name_H-M   'P 1'
#
loop_
_entity.id
_entity.type
_entity.pdbx_description
1 polymer ?
#
loop_
_entity_poly.entity_id
_entity_poly.type
_entity_poly.pdbx_seq_one_letter_code
_entity_poly.pdbx_strand_id
1 'polypeptide(L)'
;MTQDGRCVLCHQELTPDAQARLNDFEQFVQSQLETDAKAAEDGYNEMLPASLTEPQVQTQCTAAALTSPEWIAALCGFWNSVGEIRKALIAQEQESMAGVLPDMKANISILVRFAEELTSEAEQFEKDALQFNRPKAVSEKAALEACQWVSQQSEAVRKEQQRLNDYKTLEKLKTKANSRRISNKATDISESVVTASYVRRFNDELHSLGATRIQVELVKTRTNRGKVLHQLKLKALKNGAHSLDKVLSEGERRIISLAAFLADVAEKPGITPFIFDDPISSLDHDFEWKVACRLAELAKERQVLIFTHRLSLYGAMEDVAKKIGDGWKKTHLRQMCIESFGGASGHPADQAVWNNPTKTANNILLDRLREAEKSGEAAGGAAYYALAQGICSDFRKLIERSVEDDLLCKIVVRHRRGIQTDGRLPALLGITPEDLKHIDELMTKYSCFEHSQSDEAHVQVPEAAELKADIESLKQWRDSLDARRKKAA
;
A
#
# COMPACT_ATOMS: atom_id res chain seq x y z
N MET A 1 -89.62 -87.74 -25.60
CA MET A 1 -90.35 -88.13 -26.83
C MET A 1 -91.85 -87.87 -26.63
N THR A 2 -92.57 -87.49 -27.69
CA THR A 2 -94.02 -87.22 -27.73
C THR A 2 -94.86 -88.51 -27.59
N GLN A 3 -96.13 -88.38 -27.21
CA GLN A 3 -96.99 -89.46 -26.68
C GLN A 3 -97.40 -90.58 -27.67
N ASP A 4 -96.85 -90.64 -28.89
CA ASP A 4 -97.13 -91.68 -29.91
C ASP A 4 -95.87 -92.08 -30.75
N GLY A 5 -94.67 -92.14 -30.15
CA GLY A 5 -93.42 -92.50 -30.85
C GLY A 5 -93.24 -94.02 -31.10
N ARG A 6 -92.69 -94.44 -32.25
CA ARG A 6 -92.36 -95.85 -32.60
C ARG A 6 -90.85 -96.09 -32.66
N CYS A 7 -90.39 -97.29 -32.30
CA CYS A 7 -88.97 -97.69 -32.34
C CYS A 7 -88.42 -97.81 -33.78
N VAL A 8 -87.25 -97.24 -34.08
CA VAL A 8 -86.62 -97.29 -35.42
C VAL A 8 -86.06 -98.65 -35.84
N LEU A 9 -85.80 -99.56 -34.90
CA LEU A 9 -85.27 -100.90 -35.21
C LEU A 9 -86.38 -101.94 -35.42
N CYS A 10 -87.47 -101.86 -34.65
CA CYS A 10 -88.54 -102.86 -34.66
C CYS A 10 -89.94 -102.31 -34.95
N HIS A 11 -90.09 -101.01 -35.17
CA HIS A 11 -91.33 -100.31 -35.53
C HIS A 11 -92.50 -100.46 -34.53
N GLN A 12 -92.25 -101.03 -33.36
CA GLN A 12 -93.23 -101.13 -32.27
C GLN A 12 -93.50 -99.77 -31.62
N GLU A 13 -94.75 -99.51 -31.24
CA GLU A 13 -95.13 -98.33 -30.45
C GLU A 13 -94.42 -98.34 -29.11
N LEU A 14 -93.71 -97.26 -28.81
CA LEU A 14 -92.96 -97.13 -27.58
C LEU A 14 -93.94 -96.84 -26.46
N THR A 15 -94.32 -97.89 -25.73
CA THR A 15 -94.98 -97.75 -24.44
C THR A 15 -94.09 -96.96 -23.48
N PRO A 16 -94.65 -96.34 -22.42
CA PRO A 16 -93.88 -95.52 -21.48
C PRO A 16 -92.65 -96.25 -20.90
N ASP A 17 -92.79 -97.55 -20.59
CA ASP A 17 -91.70 -98.41 -20.11
C ASP A 17 -90.60 -98.63 -21.15
N ALA A 18 -90.94 -98.74 -22.43
CA ALA A 18 -89.97 -98.93 -23.50
C ALA A 18 -89.16 -97.65 -23.78
N GLN A 19 -89.81 -96.48 -23.69
CA GLN A 19 -89.13 -95.17 -23.77
C GLN A 19 -88.16 -94.97 -22.60
N ALA A 20 -88.55 -95.35 -21.38
CA ALA A 20 -87.67 -95.27 -20.21
C ALA A 20 -86.42 -96.13 -20.40
N ARG A 21 -86.58 -97.41 -20.80
CA ARG A 21 -85.42 -98.31 -21.01
C ARG A 21 -84.47 -97.85 -22.12
N LEU A 22 -85.01 -97.27 -23.20
CA LEU A 22 -84.16 -96.78 -24.29
C LEU A 22 -83.33 -95.56 -23.84
N ASN A 23 -83.95 -94.64 -23.09
CA ASN A 23 -83.25 -93.49 -22.52
C ASN A 23 -82.23 -93.93 -21.46
N ASP A 24 -82.56 -94.91 -20.61
CA ASP A 24 -81.62 -95.43 -19.60
C ASP A 24 -80.41 -96.12 -20.27
N PHE A 25 -80.63 -96.83 -21.38
CA PHE A 25 -79.53 -97.45 -22.14
C PHE A 25 -78.66 -96.41 -22.83
N GLU A 26 -79.25 -95.41 -23.49
CA GLU A 26 -78.53 -94.28 -24.08
C GLU A 26 -77.72 -93.54 -22.99
N GLN A 27 -78.31 -93.31 -21.82
CA GLN A 27 -77.66 -92.65 -20.69
C GLN A 27 -76.55 -93.51 -20.07
N PHE A 28 -76.67 -94.83 -20.06
CA PHE A 28 -75.62 -95.74 -19.61
C PHE A 28 -74.43 -95.80 -20.58
N VAL A 29 -74.71 -95.84 -21.90
CA VAL A 29 -73.67 -95.81 -22.94
C VAL A 29 -72.94 -94.46 -22.95
N GLN A 30 -73.67 -93.34 -22.88
CA GLN A 30 -73.11 -91.99 -22.90
C GLN A 30 -72.42 -91.57 -21.58
N SER A 31 -72.65 -92.27 -20.46
CA SER A 31 -72.01 -91.93 -19.17
C SER A 31 -70.81 -92.81 -18.85
N GLN A 32 -71.02 -94.02 -18.33
CA GLN A 32 -69.94 -94.78 -17.70
C GLN A 32 -69.04 -95.48 -18.73
N LEU A 33 -69.61 -96.11 -19.76
CA LEU A 33 -68.84 -96.85 -20.76
C LEU A 33 -67.96 -95.93 -21.63
N GLU A 34 -68.49 -94.78 -22.06
CA GLU A 34 -67.71 -93.81 -22.83
C GLU A 34 -66.60 -93.14 -22.00
N THR A 35 -66.85 -92.92 -20.70
CA THR A 35 -65.84 -92.37 -19.79
C THR A 35 -64.70 -93.36 -19.53
N ASP A 36 -65.02 -94.64 -19.28
CA ASP A 36 -64.01 -95.67 -19.04
C ASP A 36 -63.17 -95.96 -20.30
N ALA A 37 -63.78 -95.90 -21.48
CA ALA A 37 -63.08 -96.02 -22.76
C ALA A 37 -62.11 -94.85 -23.00
N LYS A 38 -62.55 -93.60 -22.80
CA LYS A 38 -61.68 -92.41 -22.92
C LYS A 38 -60.53 -92.45 -21.91
N ALA A 39 -60.79 -92.85 -20.66
CA ALA A 39 -59.74 -92.96 -19.65
C ALA A 39 -58.66 -94.00 -20.01
N ALA A 40 -59.05 -95.12 -20.62
CA ALA A 40 -58.12 -96.13 -21.10
C ALA A 40 -57.30 -95.65 -22.32
N GLU A 41 -57.92 -94.94 -23.26
CA GLU A 41 -57.23 -94.34 -24.42
C GLU A 41 -56.25 -93.23 -24.00
N ASP A 42 -56.66 -92.35 -23.09
CA ASP A 42 -55.80 -91.30 -22.54
C ASP A 42 -54.62 -91.90 -21.77
N GLY A 43 -54.87 -92.93 -20.93
CA GLY A 43 -53.82 -93.63 -20.21
C GLY A 43 -52.80 -94.33 -21.13
N TYR A 44 -53.24 -94.89 -22.25
CA TYR A 44 -52.35 -95.46 -23.26
C TYR A 44 -51.49 -94.37 -23.94
N ASN A 45 -52.10 -93.24 -24.29
CA ASN A 45 -51.38 -92.11 -24.90
C ASN A 45 -50.36 -91.47 -23.94
N GLU A 46 -50.66 -91.41 -22.63
CA GLU A 46 -49.73 -90.89 -21.61
C GLU A 46 -48.51 -91.79 -21.39
N MET A 47 -48.64 -93.11 -21.57
CA MET A 47 -47.52 -94.05 -21.45
C MET A 47 -46.49 -93.93 -22.60
N LEU A 48 -46.85 -93.29 -23.72
CA LEU A 48 -45.96 -93.14 -24.87
C LEU A 48 -44.99 -91.96 -24.66
N PRO A 49 -43.66 -92.18 -24.73
CA PRO A 49 -42.66 -91.15 -24.46
C PRO A 49 -42.77 -89.99 -25.46
N ALA A 50 -42.55 -88.76 -24.97
CA ALA A 50 -42.51 -87.57 -25.82
C ALA A 50 -41.36 -87.68 -26.84
N SER A 51 -41.67 -87.44 -28.11
CA SER A 51 -40.64 -87.30 -29.14
C SER A 51 -40.15 -85.85 -29.19
N LEU A 52 -38.84 -85.65 -29.32
CA LEU A 52 -38.30 -84.33 -29.62
C LEU A 52 -38.48 -83.99 -31.09
N THR A 53 -38.72 -82.71 -31.36
CA THR A 53 -38.68 -82.15 -32.72
C THR A 53 -37.24 -81.85 -33.12
N GLU A 54 -36.95 -81.85 -34.42
CA GLU A 54 -35.62 -81.55 -34.96
C GLU A 54 -35.00 -80.23 -34.43
N PRO A 55 -35.74 -79.11 -34.31
CA PRO A 55 -35.20 -77.88 -33.71
C PRO A 55 -34.81 -78.04 -32.23
N GLN A 56 -35.55 -78.84 -31.47
CA GLN A 56 -35.24 -79.11 -30.05
C GLN A 56 -33.98 -79.95 -29.91
N VAL A 57 -33.80 -80.97 -30.78
CA VAL A 57 -32.57 -81.77 -30.81
C VAL A 57 -31.37 -80.89 -31.16
N GLN A 58 -31.50 -80.05 -32.19
CA GLN A 58 -30.41 -79.15 -32.60
C GLN A 58 -30.01 -78.15 -31.51
N THR A 59 -30.98 -77.62 -30.77
CA THR A 59 -30.74 -76.71 -29.63
C THR A 59 -29.93 -77.40 -28.54
N GLN A 60 -30.29 -78.65 -28.18
CA GLN A 60 -29.58 -79.42 -27.17
C GLN A 60 -28.16 -79.80 -27.62
N CYS A 61 -27.98 -80.20 -28.88
CA CYS A 61 -26.66 -80.49 -29.43
C CYS A 61 -25.75 -79.26 -29.41
N THR A 62 -26.28 -78.07 -29.73
CA THR A 62 -25.51 -76.82 -29.70
C THR A 62 -25.08 -76.45 -28.29
N ALA A 63 -25.98 -76.57 -27.31
CA ALA A 63 -25.66 -76.31 -25.90
C ALA A 63 -24.59 -77.27 -25.34
N ALA A 64 -24.58 -78.51 -25.83
CA ALA A 64 -23.59 -79.53 -25.46
C ALA A 64 -22.30 -79.48 -26.30
N ALA A 65 -22.12 -78.46 -27.15
CA ALA A 65 -21.00 -78.34 -28.10
C ALA A 65 -20.84 -79.54 -29.07
N LEU A 66 -21.92 -80.30 -29.31
CA LEU A 66 -21.98 -81.38 -30.29
C LEU A 66 -22.35 -80.83 -31.67
N THR A 67 -21.45 -80.04 -32.25
CA THR A 67 -21.71 -79.30 -33.49
C THR A 67 -21.39 -80.08 -34.76
N SER A 68 -20.96 -81.34 -34.66
CA SER A 68 -20.68 -82.15 -35.86
C SER A 68 -21.99 -82.51 -36.58
N PRO A 69 -22.05 -82.39 -37.92
CA PRO A 69 -23.24 -82.76 -38.69
C PRO A 69 -23.66 -84.22 -38.47
N GLU A 70 -22.70 -85.10 -38.21
CA GLU A 70 -22.91 -86.53 -37.95
C GLU A 70 -23.70 -86.77 -36.66
N TRP A 71 -23.38 -86.05 -35.58
CA TRP A 71 -24.09 -86.17 -34.30
C TRP A 71 -25.52 -85.64 -34.37
N ILE A 72 -25.69 -84.50 -35.03
CA ILE A 72 -27.01 -83.90 -35.24
C ILE A 72 -27.86 -84.86 -36.08
N ALA A 73 -27.33 -85.40 -37.18
CA ALA A 73 -28.04 -86.35 -38.02
C ALA A 73 -28.41 -87.65 -37.28
N ALA A 74 -27.49 -88.20 -36.48
CA ALA A 74 -27.73 -89.44 -35.72
C ALA A 74 -28.82 -89.25 -34.65
N LEU A 75 -28.79 -88.15 -33.90
CA LEU A 75 -29.77 -87.86 -32.85
C LEU A 75 -31.12 -87.46 -33.43
N CYS A 76 -31.15 -86.66 -34.51
CA CYS A 76 -32.40 -86.36 -35.23
C CYS A 76 -33.00 -87.64 -35.83
N GLY A 77 -32.20 -88.53 -36.42
CA GLY A 77 -32.67 -89.80 -36.96
C GLY A 77 -33.26 -90.74 -35.91
N PHE A 78 -32.64 -90.80 -34.72
CA PHE A 78 -33.18 -91.55 -33.58
C PHE A 78 -34.51 -90.97 -33.11
N TRP A 79 -34.59 -89.66 -32.86
CA TRP A 79 -35.82 -89.02 -32.39
C TRP A 79 -36.93 -89.02 -33.43
N ASN A 80 -36.61 -88.94 -34.72
CA ASN A 80 -37.59 -89.14 -35.78
C ASN A 80 -38.15 -90.56 -35.76
N SER A 81 -37.32 -91.57 -35.51
CA SER A 81 -37.77 -92.96 -35.38
C SER A 81 -38.68 -93.14 -34.15
N VAL A 82 -38.37 -92.49 -33.02
CA VAL A 82 -39.26 -92.43 -31.84
C VAL A 82 -40.60 -91.77 -32.19
N GLY A 83 -40.57 -90.68 -32.95
CA GLY A 83 -41.76 -89.96 -33.41
C GLY A 83 -42.66 -90.81 -34.32
N GLU A 84 -42.10 -91.50 -35.31
CA GLU A 84 -42.86 -92.35 -36.23
C GLU A 84 -43.42 -93.60 -35.53
N ILE A 85 -42.64 -94.24 -34.65
CA ILE A 85 -43.13 -95.36 -33.82
C ILE A 85 -44.28 -94.90 -32.93
N ARG A 86 -44.16 -93.72 -32.29
CA ARG A 86 -45.22 -93.13 -31.48
C ARG A 86 -46.49 -92.89 -32.31
N LYS A 87 -46.37 -92.35 -33.53
CA LYS A 87 -47.52 -92.12 -34.42
C LYS A 87 -48.22 -93.43 -34.79
N ALA A 88 -47.45 -94.45 -35.18
CA ALA A 88 -47.99 -95.77 -35.51
C ALA A 88 -48.73 -96.42 -34.33
N LEU A 89 -48.16 -96.31 -33.12
CA LEU A 89 -48.77 -96.83 -31.89
C LEU A 89 -50.05 -96.08 -31.49
N ILE A 90 -50.11 -94.75 -31.69
CA ILE A 90 -51.32 -93.94 -31.47
C ILE A 90 -52.41 -94.33 -32.48
N ALA A 91 -52.05 -94.60 -33.73
CA ALA A 91 -52.97 -95.04 -34.79
C ALA A 91 -53.36 -96.53 -34.70
N GLN A 92 -53.04 -97.20 -33.59
CA GLN A 92 -53.30 -98.63 -33.35
C GLN A 92 -52.77 -99.55 -34.45
N GLU A 93 -51.66 -99.16 -35.09
CA GLU A 93 -51.01 -99.87 -36.19
C GLU A 93 -51.90 -100.14 -37.43
N GLN A 94 -53.05 -99.47 -37.56
CA GLN A 94 -53.96 -99.67 -38.69
C GLN A 94 -53.38 -99.14 -40.02
N GLU A 95 -52.61 -98.05 -39.97
CA GLU A 95 -52.01 -97.42 -41.15
C GLU A 95 -50.57 -97.88 -41.39
N SER A 96 -49.84 -98.20 -40.32
CA SER A 96 -48.46 -98.69 -40.38
C SER A 96 -48.10 -99.43 -39.09
N MET A 97 -47.32 -100.52 -39.21
CA MET A 97 -46.77 -101.28 -38.08
C MET A 97 -45.72 -100.44 -37.31
N ALA A 98 -45.71 -100.52 -35.98
CA ALA A 98 -44.67 -99.87 -35.19
C ALA A 98 -43.30 -100.53 -35.44
N GLY A 99 -42.29 -99.70 -35.76
CA GLY A 99 -40.92 -100.15 -35.99
C GLY A 99 -40.12 -100.46 -34.71
N VAL A 100 -38.86 -100.89 -34.89
CA VAL A 100 -37.90 -101.11 -33.79
C VAL A 100 -36.98 -99.91 -33.67
N LEU A 101 -36.69 -99.47 -32.43
CA LEU A 101 -35.77 -98.36 -32.19
C LEU A 101 -34.32 -98.73 -32.55
N PRO A 102 -33.55 -97.79 -33.14
CA PRO A 102 -32.11 -97.98 -33.35
C PRO A 102 -31.35 -98.16 -32.03
N ASP A 103 -30.37 -99.09 -32.00
CA ASP A 103 -29.48 -99.24 -30.83
C ASP A 103 -28.45 -98.10 -30.77
N MET A 104 -28.46 -97.34 -29.66
CA MET A 104 -27.59 -96.18 -29.44
C MET A 104 -26.49 -96.41 -28.39
N LYS A 105 -26.26 -97.65 -27.93
CA LYS A 105 -25.26 -97.94 -26.88
C LYS A 105 -23.84 -97.46 -27.21
N ALA A 106 -23.40 -97.64 -28.45
CA ALA A 106 -22.08 -97.18 -28.90
C ALA A 106 -21.98 -95.65 -28.86
N ASN A 107 -23.05 -94.97 -29.29
CA ASN A 107 -23.12 -93.51 -29.31
C ASN A 107 -23.06 -92.91 -27.90
N ILE A 108 -23.78 -93.49 -26.95
CA ILE A 108 -23.72 -93.09 -25.53
C ILE A 108 -22.29 -93.23 -24.99
N SER A 109 -21.60 -94.33 -25.31
CA SER A 109 -20.22 -94.55 -24.84
C SER A 109 -19.24 -93.49 -25.35
N ILE A 110 -19.41 -93.02 -26.59
CA ILE A 110 -18.59 -91.94 -27.16
C ILE A 110 -18.85 -90.61 -26.44
N LEU A 111 -20.12 -90.29 -26.18
CA LEU A 111 -20.50 -89.05 -25.47
C LEU A 111 -19.99 -89.02 -24.02
N VAL A 112 -20.00 -90.17 -23.33
CA VAL A 112 -19.43 -90.29 -21.98
C VAL A 112 -17.93 -89.99 -22.00
N ARG A 113 -17.18 -90.58 -22.95
CA ARG A 113 -15.74 -90.30 -23.09
C ARG A 113 -15.47 -88.83 -23.38
N PHE A 114 -16.26 -88.21 -24.26
CA PHE A 114 -16.13 -86.79 -24.59
C PHE A 114 -16.34 -85.89 -23.36
N ALA A 115 -17.31 -86.23 -22.49
CA ALA A 115 -17.52 -85.51 -21.23
C ALA A 115 -16.33 -85.66 -20.27
N GLU A 116 -15.72 -86.84 -20.20
CA GLU A 116 -14.51 -87.08 -19.38
C GLU A 116 -13.30 -86.27 -19.90
N GLU A 117 -13.11 -86.19 -21.23
CA GLU A 117 -12.05 -85.39 -21.86
C GLU A 117 -12.17 -83.90 -21.51
N LEU A 118 -13.35 -83.32 -21.65
CA LEU A 118 -13.62 -81.92 -21.30
C LEU A 118 -13.39 -81.65 -19.80
N THR A 119 -13.76 -82.61 -18.94
CA THR A 119 -13.52 -82.51 -17.50
C THR A 119 -12.03 -82.48 -17.19
N SER A 120 -11.24 -83.34 -17.85
CA SER A 120 -9.78 -83.36 -17.68
C SER A 120 -9.12 -82.08 -18.18
N GLU A 121 -9.61 -81.49 -19.27
CA GLU A 121 -9.07 -80.23 -19.83
C GLU A 121 -9.32 -79.05 -18.88
N ALA A 122 -10.52 -78.96 -18.31
CA ALA A 122 -10.86 -77.95 -17.31
C ALA A 122 -9.94 -78.02 -16.07
N GLU A 123 -9.70 -79.23 -15.55
CA GLU A 123 -8.78 -79.44 -14.43
C GLU A 123 -7.34 -79.03 -14.75
N GLN A 124 -6.89 -79.26 -16.00
CA GLN A 124 -5.55 -78.87 -16.44
C GLN A 124 -5.40 -77.35 -16.48
N PHE A 125 -6.38 -76.62 -17.03
CA PHE A 125 -6.34 -75.16 -17.06
C PHE A 125 -6.33 -74.54 -15.67
N GLU A 126 -7.05 -75.15 -14.71
CA GLU A 126 -7.05 -74.67 -13.32
C GLU A 126 -5.69 -74.89 -12.64
N LYS A 127 -5.02 -76.03 -12.91
CA LYS A 127 -3.65 -76.30 -12.45
C LYS A 127 -2.64 -75.32 -13.03
N ASP A 128 -2.76 -74.98 -14.32
CA ASP A 128 -1.85 -74.03 -14.97
C ASP A 128 -2.01 -72.61 -14.43
N ALA A 129 -3.24 -72.19 -14.10
CA ALA A 129 -3.52 -70.90 -13.48
C ALA A 129 -2.89 -70.76 -12.08
N LEU A 130 -2.78 -71.86 -11.32
CA LEU A 130 -2.15 -71.87 -9.99
C LEU A 130 -0.62 -71.69 -10.06
N GLN A 131 0.03 -72.08 -11.16
CA GLN A 131 1.48 -71.96 -11.33
C GLN A 131 1.91 -70.54 -11.74
N PHE A 132 1.01 -69.74 -12.33
CA PHE A 132 1.33 -68.39 -12.79
C PHE A 132 1.00 -67.32 -11.73
N ASN A 133 2.03 -66.79 -11.06
CA ASN A 133 1.87 -65.70 -10.09
C ASN A 133 1.67 -64.35 -10.80
N ARG A 134 0.44 -64.12 -11.25
CA ARG A 134 0.01 -62.88 -11.92
C ARG A 134 0.29 -61.61 -11.11
N PRO A 135 0.06 -61.54 -9.78
CA PRO A 135 0.40 -60.35 -8.99
C PRO A 135 1.89 -60.00 -9.05
N LYS A 136 2.77 -61.00 -8.95
CA LYS A 136 4.23 -60.80 -9.01
C LYS A 136 4.66 -60.28 -10.38
N ALA A 137 4.16 -60.87 -11.46
CA ALA A 137 4.48 -60.45 -12.83
C ALA A 137 4.04 -58.99 -13.12
N VAL A 138 2.89 -58.56 -12.58
CA VAL A 138 2.41 -57.18 -12.71
C VAL A 138 3.33 -56.21 -11.95
N SER A 139 3.72 -56.57 -10.73
CA SER A 139 4.65 -55.76 -9.93
C SER A 139 6.02 -55.61 -10.61
N GLU A 140 6.55 -56.70 -11.16
CA GLU A 140 7.84 -56.69 -11.85
C GLU A 140 7.79 -55.85 -13.14
N LYS A 141 6.70 -55.99 -13.91
CA LYS A 141 6.46 -55.13 -15.08
C LYS A 141 6.46 -53.65 -14.70
N ALA A 142 5.70 -53.26 -13.66
CA ALA A 142 5.63 -51.88 -13.22
C ALA A 142 7.00 -51.33 -12.76
N ALA A 143 7.79 -52.15 -12.05
CA ALA A 143 9.13 -51.77 -11.62
C ALA A 143 10.08 -51.56 -12.82
N LEU A 144 10.00 -52.42 -13.84
CA LEU A 144 10.79 -52.30 -15.06
C LEU A 144 10.39 -51.09 -15.90
N GLU A 145 9.08 -50.82 -16.03
CA GLU A 145 8.57 -49.61 -16.69
C GLU A 145 9.04 -48.33 -15.97
N ALA A 146 9.05 -48.32 -14.63
CA ALA A 146 9.58 -47.21 -13.85
C ALA A 146 11.10 -47.02 -14.09
N CYS A 147 11.88 -48.10 -14.13
CA CYS A 147 13.32 -48.04 -14.43
C CYS A 147 13.58 -47.50 -15.84
N GLN A 148 12.78 -47.95 -16.83
CA GLN A 148 12.86 -47.46 -18.20
C GLN A 148 12.57 -45.97 -18.27
N TRP A 149 11.51 -45.49 -17.60
CA TRP A 149 11.15 -44.08 -17.58
C TRP A 149 12.24 -43.22 -16.92
N VAL A 150 12.78 -43.63 -15.77
CA VAL A 150 13.86 -42.91 -15.09
C VAL A 150 15.12 -42.85 -15.95
N SER A 151 15.44 -43.92 -16.67
CA SER A 151 16.57 -43.95 -17.61
C SER A 151 16.37 -42.97 -18.77
N GLN A 152 15.18 -42.96 -19.38
CA GLN A 152 14.82 -42.02 -20.45
C GLN A 152 14.87 -40.56 -20.00
N GLN A 153 14.50 -40.28 -18.75
CA GLN A 153 14.51 -38.93 -18.17
C GLN A 153 15.80 -38.59 -17.40
N SER A 154 16.83 -39.44 -17.48
CA SER A 154 18.04 -39.31 -16.63
C SER A 154 18.75 -37.96 -16.76
N GLU A 155 18.81 -37.39 -17.95
CA GLU A 155 19.40 -36.06 -18.17
C GLU A 155 18.58 -34.95 -17.50
N ALA A 156 17.25 -35.00 -17.60
CA ALA A 156 16.36 -34.05 -16.96
C ALA A 156 16.46 -34.14 -15.43
N VAL A 157 16.52 -35.35 -14.87
CA VAL A 157 16.71 -35.59 -13.44
C VAL A 157 18.04 -35.03 -12.95
N ARG A 158 19.15 -35.24 -13.70
CA ARG A 158 20.47 -34.67 -13.35
C ARG A 158 20.47 -33.15 -13.40
N LYS A 159 19.84 -32.54 -14.42
CA LYS A 159 19.70 -31.08 -14.51
C LYS A 159 18.92 -30.52 -13.32
N GLU A 160 17.84 -31.18 -12.92
CA GLU A 160 17.04 -30.76 -11.77
C GLU A 160 17.81 -30.91 -10.46
N GLN A 161 18.56 -31.99 -10.28
CA GLN A 161 19.43 -32.18 -9.12
C GLN A 161 20.48 -31.06 -9.01
N GLN A 162 21.11 -30.69 -10.13
CA GLN A 162 22.07 -29.58 -10.18
C GLN A 162 21.39 -28.26 -9.82
N ARG A 163 20.23 -27.96 -10.42
CA ARG A 163 19.45 -26.76 -10.12
C ARG A 163 19.09 -26.65 -8.63
N LEU A 164 18.70 -27.75 -7.99
CA LEU A 164 18.39 -27.79 -6.56
C LEU A 164 19.63 -27.55 -5.68
N ASN A 165 20.80 -28.03 -6.09
CA ASN A 165 22.06 -27.76 -5.39
C ASN A 165 22.48 -26.29 -5.52
N ASP A 166 22.36 -25.71 -6.72
CA ASP A 166 22.64 -24.30 -6.96
C ASP A 166 21.68 -23.41 -6.17
N TYR A 167 20.39 -23.74 -6.17
CA TYR A 167 19.37 -23.06 -5.37
C TYR A 167 19.68 -23.11 -3.87
N LYS A 168 20.04 -24.28 -3.32
CA LYS A 168 20.46 -24.42 -1.91
C LYS A 168 21.68 -23.56 -1.59
N THR A 169 22.63 -23.45 -2.53
CA THR A 169 23.84 -22.63 -2.36
C THR A 169 23.49 -21.15 -2.36
N LEU A 170 22.65 -20.69 -3.29
CA LEU A 170 22.19 -19.30 -3.36
C LEU A 170 21.40 -18.90 -2.12
N GLU A 171 20.49 -19.74 -1.61
CA GLU A 171 19.78 -19.46 -0.37
C GLU A 171 20.73 -19.35 0.84
N LYS A 172 21.76 -20.21 0.93
CA LYS A 172 22.82 -20.05 1.94
C LYS A 172 23.56 -18.72 1.81
N LEU A 173 23.96 -18.31 0.60
CA LEU A 173 24.65 -17.04 0.38
C LEU A 173 23.76 -15.83 0.71
N LYS A 174 22.48 -15.88 0.35
CA LYS A 174 21.48 -14.86 0.70
C LYS A 174 21.38 -14.63 2.21
N THR A 175 21.45 -15.69 3.02
CA THR A 175 21.46 -15.54 4.49
C THR A 175 22.71 -14.79 5.00
N LYS A 176 23.86 -14.96 4.35
CA LYS A 176 25.10 -14.26 4.71
C LYS A 176 25.07 -12.77 4.31
N ALA A 177 24.30 -12.40 3.29
CA ALA A 177 24.10 -11.01 2.88
C ALA A 177 23.08 -10.24 3.75
N ASN A 178 22.56 -10.86 4.82
CA ASN A 178 21.56 -10.22 5.68
C ASN A 178 22.16 -9.05 6.48
N SER A 179 21.70 -7.84 6.17
CA SER A 179 22.13 -6.59 6.82
C SER A 179 21.63 -6.40 8.26
N ARG A 180 20.84 -7.34 8.81
CA ARG A 180 20.25 -7.24 10.15
C ARG A 180 21.32 -7.14 11.24
N ARG A 181 22.43 -7.89 11.13
CA ARG A 181 23.55 -7.79 12.08
C ARG A 181 24.19 -6.41 12.08
N ILE A 182 24.45 -5.84 10.89
CA ILE A 182 24.98 -4.49 10.74
C ILE A 182 23.98 -3.45 11.27
N SER A 183 22.70 -3.61 10.95
CA SER A 183 21.63 -2.69 11.38
C SER A 183 21.45 -2.71 12.90
N ASN A 184 21.52 -3.89 13.55
CA ASN A 184 21.48 -4.00 15.00
C ASN A 184 22.70 -3.33 15.63
N LYS A 185 23.91 -3.60 15.12
CA LYS A 185 25.12 -2.97 15.68
C LYS A 185 25.14 -1.45 15.49
N ALA A 186 24.68 -0.95 14.34
CA ALA A 186 24.49 0.48 14.10
C ALA A 186 23.46 1.10 15.06
N THR A 187 22.41 0.33 15.40
CA THR A 187 21.40 0.74 16.39
C THR A 187 22.01 0.87 17.78
N ASP A 188 22.80 -0.10 18.22
CA ASP A 188 23.46 -0.10 19.53
C ASP A 188 24.46 1.07 19.67
N ILE A 189 25.27 1.30 18.62
CA ILE A 189 26.25 2.41 18.60
C ILE A 189 25.53 3.75 18.59
N SER A 190 24.50 3.91 17.77
CA SER A 190 23.74 5.16 17.72
C SER A 190 23.03 5.46 19.04
N GLU A 191 22.55 4.44 19.74
CA GLU A 191 21.87 4.60 21.04
C GLU A 191 22.86 5.04 22.13
N SER A 192 24.01 4.37 22.20
CA SER A 192 25.04 4.66 23.20
C SER A 192 25.77 5.99 22.98
N VAL A 193 26.02 6.38 21.73
CA VAL A 193 26.88 7.54 21.42
C VAL A 193 26.08 8.76 20.95
N VAL A 194 25.07 8.55 20.10
CA VAL A 194 24.42 9.66 19.37
C VAL A 194 23.14 10.12 20.05
N THR A 195 22.25 9.18 20.44
CA THR A 195 20.93 9.52 20.96
C THR A 195 21.01 10.25 22.29
N ALA A 196 21.81 9.77 23.25
CA ALA A 196 21.94 10.44 24.55
C ALA A 196 22.56 11.85 24.43
N SER A 197 23.62 12.00 23.62
CA SER A 197 24.25 13.29 23.37
C SER A 197 23.30 14.25 22.62
N TYR A 198 22.59 13.77 21.60
CA TYR A 198 21.64 14.58 20.84
C TYR A 198 20.45 15.03 21.71
N VAL A 199 19.89 14.14 22.53
CA VAL A 199 18.80 14.49 23.46
C VAL A 199 19.27 15.54 24.47
N ARG A 200 20.48 15.38 25.03
CA ARG A 200 21.06 16.38 25.94
C ARG A 200 21.18 17.75 25.26
N ARG A 201 21.83 17.81 24.10
CA ARG A 201 22.01 19.06 23.33
C ARG A 201 20.68 19.70 22.96
N PHE A 202 19.71 18.90 22.55
CA PHE A 202 18.35 19.39 22.26
C PHE A 202 17.71 20.07 23.48
N ASN A 203 17.84 19.49 24.67
CA ASN A 203 17.34 20.12 25.90
C ASN A 203 18.12 21.39 26.27
N ASP A 204 19.44 21.41 26.06
CA ASP A 204 20.29 22.59 26.31
C ASP A 204 19.90 23.76 25.37
N GLU A 205 19.60 23.46 24.09
CA GLU A 205 19.09 24.43 23.12
C GLU A 205 17.68 24.93 23.48
N LEU A 206 16.76 24.04 23.88
CA LEU A 206 15.44 24.44 24.37
C LEU A 206 15.53 25.38 25.56
N HIS A 207 16.44 25.11 26.50
CA HIS A 207 16.67 25.96 27.66
C HIS A 207 17.21 27.34 27.24
N SER A 208 18.21 27.35 26.35
CA SER A 208 18.83 28.57 25.84
C SER A 208 17.85 29.46 25.06
N LEU A 209 16.94 28.83 24.31
CA LEU A 209 15.88 29.50 23.56
C LEU A 209 14.66 29.89 24.41
N GLY A 210 14.67 29.59 25.73
CA GLY A 210 13.58 29.96 26.64
C GLY A 210 12.34 29.05 26.58
N ALA A 211 12.40 27.94 25.85
CA ALA A 211 11.31 26.99 25.66
C ALA A 211 11.23 25.92 26.77
N THR A 212 11.60 26.27 28.01
CA THR A 212 11.63 25.33 29.15
C THR A 212 10.25 24.84 29.58
N ARG A 213 9.20 25.62 29.29
CA ARG A 213 7.81 25.28 29.58
C ARG A 213 7.25 24.24 28.63
N ILE A 214 7.86 24.07 27.45
CA ILE A 214 7.39 23.15 26.43
C ILE A 214 7.81 21.72 26.80
N GLN A 215 6.84 20.91 27.17
CA GLN A 215 7.04 19.53 27.59
C GLN A 215 7.20 18.61 26.39
N VAL A 216 8.34 18.69 25.70
CA VAL A 216 8.70 17.79 24.59
C VAL A 216 9.92 16.93 24.92
N GLU A 217 9.97 15.75 24.32
CA GLU A 217 11.09 14.83 24.36
C GLU A 217 11.40 14.33 22.95
N LEU A 218 12.69 14.13 22.70
CA LEU A 218 13.17 13.55 21.46
C LEU A 218 13.35 12.04 21.67
N VAL A 219 12.50 11.25 21.01
CA VAL A 219 12.44 9.80 21.20
C VAL A 219 12.90 9.09 19.93
N LYS A 220 13.75 8.07 20.08
CA LYS A 220 14.16 7.19 18.99
C LYS A 220 12.95 6.38 18.51
N THR A 221 12.77 6.30 17.20
CA THR A 221 11.72 5.46 16.59
C THR A 221 12.33 4.19 16.01
N ARG A 222 12.42 4.08 14.68
CA ARG A 222 12.95 2.90 13.99
C ARG A 222 14.32 3.18 13.39
N THR A 223 15.18 2.17 13.39
CA THR A 223 16.39 2.16 12.56
C THR A 223 16.05 1.52 11.23
N ASN A 224 16.27 2.23 10.12
CA ASN A 224 16.09 1.68 8.77
C ASN A 224 17.43 1.64 8.05
N ARG A 225 17.91 0.43 7.71
CA ARG A 225 19.17 0.20 6.96
C ARG A 225 20.36 1.00 7.54
N GLY A 226 20.53 0.96 8.86
CA GLY A 226 21.62 1.67 9.57
C GLY A 226 21.40 3.17 9.82
N LYS A 227 20.29 3.76 9.38
CA LYS A 227 19.91 5.14 9.70
C LYS A 227 18.93 5.17 10.88
N VAL A 228 19.30 5.82 11.97
CA VAL A 228 18.44 5.99 13.15
C VAL A 228 17.56 7.21 12.98
N LEU A 229 16.25 7.03 13.12
CA LEU A 229 15.26 8.11 13.04
C LEU A 229 14.80 8.54 14.43
N HIS A 230 14.79 9.85 14.67
CA HIS A 230 14.27 10.46 15.89
C HIS A 230 12.93 11.15 15.60
N GLN A 231 12.03 11.14 16.59
CA GLN A 231 10.75 11.81 16.53
C GLN A 231 10.55 12.63 17.80
N LEU A 232 10.03 13.85 17.65
CA LEU A 232 9.59 14.65 18.77
C LEU A 232 8.24 14.13 19.30
N LYS A 233 8.10 14.03 20.62
CA LYS A 233 6.86 13.67 21.31
C LYS A 233 6.62 14.61 22.48
N LEU A 234 5.37 14.76 22.90
CA LEU A 234 5.05 15.45 24.15
C LEU A 234 5.37 14.53 25.33
N LYS A 235 6.03 15.06 26.36
CA LYS A 235 6.26 14.35 27.63
C LYS A 235 4.92 14.06 28.30
N ALA A 236 4.83 12.91 28.95
CA ALA A 236 3.71 12.48 29.82
C ALA A 236 2.35 12.17 29.14
N LEU A 237 2.27 11.97 27.82
CA LEU A 237 1.06 11.42 27.20
C LEU A 237 0.99 9.89 27.38
N LYS A 238 0.06 9.42 28.21
CA LYS A 238 -0.22 7.98 28.39
C LYS A 238 -0.94 7.34 27.19
N ASN A 239 -1.68 8.14 26.41
CA ASN A 239 -2.45 7.71 25.24
C ASN A 239 -1.87 8.39 24.00
N GLY A 240 -0.97 7.71 23.28
CA GLY A 240 -0.07 8.29 22.27
C GLY A 240 -0.72 8.70 20.94
N ALA A 241 -1.73 9.57 20.92
CA ALA A 241 -2.53 9.85 19.72
C ALA A 241 -2.71 11.33 19.34
N HIS A 242 -2.05 12.28 20.01
CA HIS A 242 -2.12 13.67 19.58
C HIS A 242 -0.85 14.07 18.83
N SER A 243 -1.03 14.47 17.58
CA SER A 243 0.03 14.97 16.73
C SER A 243 0.46 16.36 17.23
N LEU A 244 1.78 16.60 17.31
CA LEU A 244 2.35 17.83 17.88
C LEU A 244 1.77 19.11 17.26
N ASP A 245 1.43 19.04 15.98
CA ASP A 245 0.80 20.08 15.17
C ASP A 245 -0.59 20.51 15.65
N LYS A 246 -1.29 19.66 16.42
CA LYS A 246 -2.62 19.97 16.96
C LYS A 246 -2.58 20.59 18.36
N VAL A 247 -1.45 20.47 19.06
CA VAL A 247 -1.32 20.90 20.46
C VAL A 247 -0.45 22.13 20.58
N LEU A 248 0.68 22.16 19.87
CA LEU A 248 1.62 23.27 19.92
C LEU A 248 1.21 24.38 18.97
N SER A 249 1.33 25.62 19.44
CA SER A 249 1.20 26.80 18.59
C SER A 249 2.26 26.82 17.48
N GLU A 250 2.05 27.64 16.44
CA GLU A 250 3.05 27.81 15.39
C GLU A 250 4.41 28.28 15.93
N GLY A 251 4.40 29.26 16.84
CA GLY A 251 5.63 29.80 17.43
C GLY A 251 6.40 28.76 18.25
N GLU A 252 5.70 27.96 19.07
CA GLU A 252 6.31 26.87 19.83
C GLU A 252 6.93 25.82 18.92
N ARG A 253 6.23 25.41 17.84
CA ARG A 253 6.76 24.46 16.86
C ARG A 253 8.02 24.99 16.19
N ARG A 254 8.06 26.28 15.88
CA ARG A 254 9.22 26.91 15.24
C ARG A 254 10.42 26.97 16.18
N ILE A 255 10.24 27.34 17.45
CA ILE A 255 11.32 27.30 18.45
C ILE A 255 11.85 25.89 18.67
N ILE A 256 10.97 24.90 18.80
CA ILE A 256 11.40 23.49 18.95
C ILE A 256 12.19 23.03 17.73
N SER A 257 11.74 23.40 16.53
CA SER A 257 12.43 23.06 15.28
C SER A 257 13.81 23.72 15.21
N LEU A 258 13.91 24.98 15.64
CA LEU A 258 15.19 25.69 15.73
C LEU A 258 16.13 25.01 16.75
N ALA A 259 15.62 24.61 17.91
CA ALA A 259 16.39 23.87 18.92
C ALA A 259 16.90 22.53 18.38
N ALA A 260 16.04 21.77 17.70
CA ALA A 260 16.39 20.48 17.10
C ALA A 260 17.41 20.61 15.97
N PHE A 261 17.29 21.66 15.16
CA PHE A 261 18.25 22.01 14.12
C PHE A 261 19.61 22.33 14.73
N LEU A 262 19.67 23.30 15.66
CA LEU A 262 20.92 23.71 16.31
C LEU A 262 21.61 22.55 17.01
N ALA A 263 20.86 21.71 17.72
CA ALA A 263 21.40 20.53 18.38
C ALA A 263 22.00 19.49 17.41
N ASP A 264 21.53 19.42 16.17
CA ASP A 264 22.07 18.51 15.15
C ASP A 264 23.29 19.12 14.45
N VAL A 265 23.24 20.42 14.10
CA VAL A 265 24.26 21.06 13.27
C VAL A 265 25.43 21.64 14.07
N ALA A 266 25.27 21.97 15.35
CA ALA A 266 26.29 22.68 16.13
C ALA A 266 27.61 21.89 16.26
N GLU A 267 27.56 20.55 16.32
CA GLU A 267 28.72 19.70 16.61
C GLU A 267 29.19 18.86 15.41
N LYS A 268 28.71 19.18 14.21
CA LYS A 268 29.26 18.55 12.99
C LYS A 268 30.74 18.95 12.87
N PRO A 269 31.63 18.02 12.51
CA PRO A 269 33.05 18.33 12.35
C PRO A 269 33.24 19.32 11.20
N GLY A 270 33.41 20.59 11.55
CA GLY A 270 33.60 21.70 10.60
C GLY A 270 32.99 23.01 11.11
N ILE A 271 33.72 24.12 10.96
CA ILE A 271 33.21 25.46 11.23
C ILE A 271 32.52 25.96 9.96
N THR A 272 31.29 25.51 9.72
CA THR A 272 30.49 25.96 8.58
C THR A 272 29.62 27.17 8.97
N PRO A 273 29.44 28.16 8.09
CA PRO A 273 28.53 29.27 8.34
C PRO A 273 27.09 28.79 8.53
N PHE A 274 26.36 29.45 9.42
CA PHE A 274 24.92 29.25 9.56
C PHE A 274 24.17 30.36 8.84
N ILE A 275 23.15 29.98 8.08
CA ILE A 275 22.30 30.90 7.34
C ILE A 275 20.87 30.71 7.83
N PHE A 276 20.28 31.77 8.38
CA PHE A 276 18.91 31.79 8.85
C PHE A 276 18.10 32.73 7.98
N ASP A 277 17.02 32.22 7.39
CA ASP A 277 16.03 33.01 6.67
C ASP A 277 14.78 33.16 7.54
N ASP A 278 14.57 34.39 8.01
CA ASP A 278 13.55 34.83 8.96
C ASP A 278 13.30 33.87 10.16
N PRO A 279 14.31 33.67 11.03
CA PRO A 279 14.28 32.65 12.08
C PRO A 279 13.21 32.89 13.16
N ILE A 280 12.58 34.07 13.17
CA ILE A 280 11.64 34.50 14.20
C ILE A 280 10.21 34.74 13.69
N SER A 281 9.86 34.25 12.51
CA SER A 281 8.48 34.34 12.00
C SER A 281 7.48 33.73 13.00
N SER A 282 6.41 34.46 13.34
CA SER A 282 5.36 33.98 14.28
C SER A 282 5.82 33.71 15.72
N LEU A 283 6.96 34.27 16.14
CA LEU A 283 7.42 34.22 17.53
C LEU A 283 6.95 35.43 18.33
N ASP A 284 6.75 35.22 19.63
CA ASP A 284 6.55 36.32 20.57
C ASP A 284 7.87 37.04 20.90
N HIS A 285 7.75 38.21 21.51
CA HIS A 285 8.88 39.06 21.86
C HIS A 285 9.89 38.43 22.85
N ASP A 286 9.46 37.45 23.67
CA ASP A 286 10.33 36.77 24.62
C ASP A 286 11.21 35.73 23.91
N PHE A 287 10.61 34.94 23.03
CA PHE A 287 11.33 34.02 22.16
C PHE A 287 12.25 34.76 21.19
N GLU A 288 11.83 35.88 20.60
CA GLU A 288 12.67 36.72 19.74
C GLU A 288 13.97 37.13 20.43
N TRP A 289 13.87 37.62 21.67
CA TRP A 289 15.04 38.02 22.46
C TRP A 289 15.97 36.84 22.73
N LYS A 290 15.41 35.68 23.09
CA LYS A 290 16.20 34.46 23.36
C LYS A 290 16.88 33.92 22.11
N VAL A 291 16.21 33.96 20.96
CA VAL A 291 16.79 33.62 19.66
C VAL A 291 17.95 34.56 19.35
N ALA A 292 17.78 35.88 19.50
CA ALA A 292 18.85 36.85 19.27
C ALA A 292 20.07 36.59 20.18
N CYS A 293 19.85 36.32 21.48
CA CYS A 293 20.92 35.91 22.39
C CYS A 293 21.64 34.65 21.91
N ARG A 294 20.88 33.62 21.49
CA ARG A 294 21.47 32.35 21.06
C ARG A 294 22.27 32.50 19.76
N LEU A 295 21.75 33.27 18.79
CA LEU A 295 22.43 33.54 17.53
C LEU A 295 23.73 34.34 17.74
N ALA A 296 23.74 35.32 18.65
CA ALA A 296 24.96 36.05 19.00
C ALA A 296 25.99 35.16 19.71
N GLU A 297 25.55 34.20 20.53
CA GLU A 297 26.45 33.22 21.14
C GLU A 297 27.07 32.29 20.08
N LEU A 298 26.27 31.80 19.14
CA LEU A 298 26.75 31.00 18.01
C LEU A 298 27.76 31.78 17.15
N ALA A 299 27.56 33.09 17.01
CA ALA A 299 28.44 33.98 16.25
C ALA A 299 29.87 34.10 16.83
N LYS A 300 30.10 33.68 18.08
CA LYS A 300 31.44 33.63 18.67
C LYS A 300 32.29 32.48 18.14
N GLU A 301 31.66 31.40 17.68
CA GLU A 301 32.35 30.19 17.21
C GLU A 301 32.35 30.07 15.69
N ARG A 302 31.37 30.65 15.00
CA ARG A 302 31.18 30.54 13.55
C ARG A 302 30.48 31.75 12.96
N GLN A 303 30.59 31.95 11.66
CA GLN A 303 29.84 33.00 10.97
C GLN A 303 28.33 32.68 10.99
N VAL A 304 27.50 33.67 11.34
CA VAL A 304 26.04 33.57 11.31
C VAL A 304 25.49 34.67 10.40
N LEU A 305 24.79 34.27 9.34
CA LEU A 305 24.09 35.15 8.41
C LEU A 305 22.59 35.07 8.71
N ILE A 306 21.96 36.23 8.90
CA ILE A 306 20.55 36.34 9.24
C ILE A 306 19.88 37.23 8.20
N PHE A 307 18.95 36.65 7.45
CA PHE A 307 18.01 37.38 6.63
C PHE A 307 16.73 37.56 7.43
N THR A 308 16.21 38.78 7.49
CA THR A 308 14.94 39.04 8.17
C THR A 308 14.32 40.31 7.63
N HIS A 309 12.99 40.33 7.56
CA HIS A 309 12.21 41.54 7.31
C HIS A 309 11.73 42.19 8.63
N ARG A 310 11.99 41.54 9.77
CA ARG A 310 11.49 41.98 11.08
C ARG A 310 12.50 42.92 11.75
N LEU A 311 12.14 44.20 11.83
CA LEU A 311 12.95 45.22 12.52
C LEU A 311 13.16 44.93 14.01
N SER A 312 12.28 44.15 14.64
CA SER A 312 12.45 43.71 16.03
C SER A 312 13.69 42.83 16.22
N LEU A 313 13.96 41.87 15.31
CA LEU A 313 15.18 41.07 15.36
C LEU A 313 16.40 41.92 15.06
N TYR A 314 16.30 42.84 14.09
CA TYR A 314 17.37 43.76 13.75
C TYR A 314 17.81 44.57 14.99
N GLY A 315 16.86 45.16 15.71
CA GLY A 315 17.13 45.89 16.95
C GLY A 315 17.61 44.98 18.09
N ALA A 316 17.02 43.80 18.25
CA ALA A 316 17.42 42.84 19.28
C ALA A 316 18.87 42.38 19.11
N MET A 317 19.33 42.11 17.89
CA MET A 317 20.73 41.75 17.61
C MET A 317 21.68 42.89 17.97
N GLU A 318 21.29 44.14 17.73
CA GLU A 318 22.10 45.29 18.11
C GLU A 318 22.22 45.45 19.63
N ASP A 319 21.12 45.28 20.36
CA ASP A 319 21.09 45.33 21.83
C ASP A 319 21.89 44.16 22.45
N VAL A 320 21.74 42.95 21.92
CA VAL A 320 22.50 41.77 22.37
C VAL A 320 23.98 41.95 22.12
N ALA A 321 24.39 42.42 20.93
CA ALA A 321 25.79 42.70 20.63
C ALA A 321 26.38 43.75 21.57
N LYS A 322 25.61 44.80 21.90
CA LYS A 322 26.01 45.82 22.87
C LYS A 322 26.17 45.24 24.28
N LYS A 323 25.27 44.34 24.70
CA LYS A 323 25.38 43.62 25.99
C LYS A 323 26.63 42.74 26.07
N ILE A 324 27.07 42.14 24.96
CA ILE A 324 28.35 41.41 24.90
C ILE A 324 29.53 42.39 25.05
N GLY A 325 29.45 43.55 24.40
CA GLY A 325 30.36 44.67 24.59
C GLY A 325 30.58 45.49 23.32
N ASP A 326 30.82 46.79 23.47
CA ASP A 326 30.96 47.71 22.33
C ASP A 326 32.12 47.32 21.38
N GLY A 327 33.22 46.80 21.93
CA GLY A 327 34.34 46.30 21.14
C GLY A 327 33.99 45.06 20.32
N TRP A 328 33.21 44.13 20.89
CA TRP A 328 32.75 42.94 20.17
C TRP A 328 31.78 43.33 19.06
N LYS A 329 30.79 44.19 19.36
CA LYS A 329 29.82 44.71 18.39
C LYS A 329 30.52 45.32 17.17
N LYS A 330 31.47 46.22 17.38
CA LYS A 330 32.16 46.95 16.29
C LYS A 330 32.88 46.01 15.32
N THR A 331 33.41 44.89 15.82
CA THR A 331 34.19 43.94 15.02
C THR A 331 33.33 42.83 14.40
N HIS A 332 32.27 42.38 15.09
CA HIS A 332 31.57 41.14 14.74
C HIS A 332 30.13 41.32 14.25
N LEU A 333 29.50 42.48 14.47
CA LEU A 333 28.16 42.76 13.96
C LEU A 333 28.24 43.62 12.70
N ARG A 334 27.81 43.06 11.57
CA ARG A 334 27.60 43.81 10.33
C ARG A 334 26.13 43.75 9.95
N GLN A 335 25.49 44.91 9.88
CA GLN A 335 24.10 45.05 9.46
C GLN A 335 24.08 45.67 8.06
N MET A 336 23.28 45.08 7.18
CA MET A 336 23.11 45.50 5.79
C MET A 336 21.64 45.38 5.42
N CYS A 337 21.17 46.29 4.57
CA CYS A 337 19.90 46.12 3.90
C CYS A 337 20.13 45.59 2.49
N ILE A 338 19.17 44.81 2.02
CA ILE A 338 19.12 44.32 0.66
C ILE A 338 17.80 44.72 0.05
N GLU A 339 17.82 45.06 -1.22
CA GLU A 339 16.66 45.47 -2.00
C GLU A 339 16.49 44.61 -3.24
N SER A 340 15.30 44.73 -3.84
CA SER A 340 14.98 44.11 -5.12
C SER A 340 14.99 45.19 -6.20
N PHE A 341 15.79 44.98 -7.24
CA PHE A 341 15.92 45.90 -8.37
C PHE A 341 15.91 45.13 -9.68
N GLY A 342 15.14 45.58 -10.67
CA GLY A 342 15.09 44.96 -12.00
C GLY A 342 14.67 43.48 -12.02
N GLY A 343 13.88 43.02 -11.05
CA GLY A 343 13.44 41.61 -10.94
C GLY A 343 14.43 40.68 -10.23
N ALA A 344 15.62 41.16 -9.85
CA ALA A 344 16.56 40.44 -9.00
C ALA A 344 16.46 40.93 -7.55
N SER A 345 16.52 40.01 -6.60
CA SER A 345 16.49 40.32 -5.16
C SER A 345 17.86 40.06 -4.54
N GLY A 346 18.22 40.84 -3.52
CA GLY A 346 19.49 40.67 -2.81
C GLY A 346 20.56 41.69 -3.21
N HIS A 347 20.19 42.77 -3.90
CA HIS A 347 21.10 43.89 -4.14
C HIS A 347 21.40 44.56 -2.80
N PRO A 348 22.67 44.64 -2.36
CA PRO A 348 23.01 45.43 -1.19
C PRO A 348 22.56 46.87 -1.45
N ALA A 349 21.70 47.39 -0.58
CA ALA A 349 21.43 48.81 -0.59
C ALA A 349 22.70 49.52 -0.10
N ASP A 350 23.25 50.42 -0.90
CA ASP A 350 24.40 51.24 -0.51
C ASP A 350 24.09 52.09 0.73
N GLN A 351 25.11 52.75 1.29
CA GLN A 351 24.98 53.60 2.48
C GLN A 351 23.77 54.53 2.36
N ALA A 352 22.70 54.18 3.06
CA ALA A 352 21.43 54.87 2.99
C ALA A 352 21.29 55.80 4.18
N VAL A 353 20.51 56.86 4.00
CA VAL A 353 20.23 57.85 5.03
C VAL A 353 19.61 57.19 6.27
N TRP A 354 18.86 56.10 6.11
CA TRP A 354 18.13 55.44 7.20
C TRP A 354 18.94 54.42 8.01
N ASN A 355 20.01 53.83 7.46
CA ASN A 355 20.82 52.80 8.16
C ASN A 355 22.14 53.34 8.74
N ASN A 356 22.50 54.58 8.42
CA ASN A 356 23.70 55.25 8.94
C ASN A 356 23.42 56.09 10.20
N PRO A 357 24.42 56.34 11.07
CA PRO A 357 24.31 57.33 12.14
C PRO A 357 23.84 58.69 11.62
N THR A 358 23.08 59.43 12.42
CA THR A 358 22.45 60.72 12.04
C THR A 358 23.43 61.71 11.41
N LYS A 359 24.67 61.78 11.94
CA LYS A 359 25.75 62.60 11.36
C LYS A 359 26.16 62.18 9.94
N THR A 360 26.37 60.90 9.71
CA THR A 360 26.74 60.36 8.39
C THR A 360 25.58 60.49 7.41
N ALA A 361 24.36 60.16 7.85
CA ALA A 361 23.13 60.32 7.08
C ALA A 361 22.92 61.76 6.59
N ASN A 362 23.23 62.74 7.44
CA ASN A 362 23.17 64.16 7.05
C ASN A 362 24.16 64.51 5.93
N ASN A 363 25.39 63.99 6.00
CA ASN A 363 26.38 64.23 4.94
C ASN A 363 25.96 63.56 3.62
N ILE A 364 25.39 62.35 3.68
CA ILE A 364 24.85 61.67 2.50
C ILE A 364 23.76 62.51 1.82
N LEU A 365 22.88 63.16 2.57
CA LEU A 365 21.86 64.06 2.00
C LEU A 365 22.48 65.28 1.31
N LEU A 366 23.53 65.87 1.89
CA LEU A 366 24.27 66.97 1.25
C LEU A 366 24.96 66.52 -0.05
N ASP A 367 25.47 65.30 -0.09
CA ASP A 367 26.11 64.73 -1.28
C ASP A 367 25.07 64.50 -2.39
N ARG A 368 23.93 63.89 -2.03
CA ARG A 368 22.79 63.70 -2.94
C ARG A 368 22.23 65.03 -3.45
N LEU A 369 22.20 66.06 -2.62
CA LEU A 369 21.76 67.39 -3.04
C LEU A 369 22.70 67.99 -4.09
N ARG A 370 24.02 67.85 -3.92
CA ARG A 370 25.00 68.27 -4.92
C ARG A 370 24.84 67.52 -6.25
N GLU A 371 24.44 66.26 -6.21
CA GLU A 371 24.12 65.48 -7.42
C GLU A 371 22.81 65.93 -8.06
N ALA A 372 21.78 66.24 -7.25
CA ALA A 372 20.52 66.78 -7.73
C ALA A 372 20.70 68.15 -8.41
N GLU A 373 21.52 69.04 -7.83
CA GLU A 373 21.90 70.33 -8.42
C GLU A 373 22.52 70.13 -9.80
N LYS A 374 23.54 69.28 -9.91
CA LYS A 374 24.20 68.96 -11.20
C LYS A 374 23.23 68.39 -12.23
N SER A 375 22.30 67.53 -11.79
CA SER A 375 21.29 66.95 -12.67
C SER A 375 20.30 68.03 -13.16
N GLY A 376 19.92 68.96 -12.28
CA GLY A 376 19.11 70.12 -12.64
C GLY A 376 19.79 71.04 -13.64
N GLU A 377 21.08 71.31 -13.46
CA GLU A 377 21.89 72.11 -14.40
C GLU A 377 22.00 71.44 -15.77
N ALA A 378 22.12 70.11 -15.82
CA ALA A 378 22.31 69.35 -17.06
C ALA A 378 21.00 69.06 -17.81
N ALA A 379 19.91 68.74 -17.08
CA ALA A 379 18.67 68.20 -17.64
C ALA A 379 17.41 69.03 -17.27
N GLY A 380 17.59 70.17 -16.60
CA GLY A 380 16.53 71.12 -16.27
C GLY A 380 15.83 70.84 -14.93
N GLY A 381 14.93 71.76 -14.55
CA GLY A 381 14.28 71.77 -13.23
C GLY A 381 13.47 70.50 -12.91
N ALA A 382 12.92 69.81 -13.91
CA ALA A 382 12.20 68.54 -13.70
C ALA A 382 13.12 67.42 -13.18
N ALA A 383 14.38 67.38 -13.65
CA ALA A 383 15.36 66.40 -13.18
C ALA A 383 15.80 66.69 -11.74
N TYR A 384 16.00 67.98 -11.40
CA TYR A 384 16.23 68.39 -10.01
C TYR A 384 15.05 67.99 -9.12
N TYR A 385 13.83 68.36 -9.51
CA TYR A 385 12.62 68.14 -8.73
C TYR A 385 12.45 66.66 -8.35
N ALA A 386 12.62 65.74 -9.32
CA ALA A 386 12.50 64.31 -9.08
C ALA A 386 13.47 63.78 -8.01
N LEU A 387 14.71 64.29 -7.99
CA LEU A 387 15.73 63.90 -7.01
C LEU A 387 15.52 64.61 -5.66
N ALA A 388 15.25 65.91 -5.70
CA ALA A 388 15.08 66.76 -4.53
C ALA A 388 13.84 66.37 -3.69
N GLN A 389 12.77 65.90 -4.32
CA GLN A 389 11.61 65.36 -3.60
C GLN A 389 12.02 64.15 -2.72
N GLY A 390 12.81 63.21 -3.26
CA GLY A 390 13.32 62.08 -2.50
C GLY A 390 14.27 62.48 -1.37
N ILE A 391 15.04 63.55 -1.57
CA ILE A 391 15.91 64.14 -0.52
C ILE A 391 15.05 64.73 0.59
N CYS A 392 13.97 65.46 0.27
CA CYS A 392 13.04 66.02 1.25
C CYS A 392 12.41 64.93 2.12
N SER A 393 11.94 63.84 1.50
CA SER A 393 11.40 62.67 2.20
C SER A 393 12.42 62.02 3.14
N ASP A 394 13.65 61.80 2.68
CA ASP A 394 14.68 61.19 3.51
C ASP A 394 15.21 62.13 4.60
N PHE A 395 15.21 63.45 4.34
CA PHE A 395 15.50 64.46 5.35
C PHE A 395 14.42 64.48 6.43
N ARG A 396 13.15 64.38 6.06
CA ARG A 396 12.03 64.24 7.01
C ARG A 396 12.22 63.04 7.93
N LYS A 397 12.58 61.88 7.37
CA LYS A 397 12.91 60.67 8.15
C LYS A 397 14.15 60.86 9.02
N LEU A 398 15.17 61.57 8.54
CA LEU A 398 16.37 61.89 9.33
C LEU A 398 16.05 62.79 10.52
N ILE A 399 15.17 63.78 10.39
CA ILE A 399 14.73 64.63 11.50
C ILE A 399 14.05 63.76 12.57
N GLU A 400 13.14 62.86 12.16
CA GLU A 400 12.50 61.87 13.04
C GLU A 400 13.52 61.01 13.79
N ARG A 401 14.53 60.49 13.08
CA ARG A 401 15.62 59.73 13.69
C ARG A 401 16.48 60.59 14.60
N SER A 402 16.68 61.86 14.27
CA SER A 402 17.44 62.81 15.09
C SER A 402 16.71 63.10 16.41
N VAL A 403 15.37 62.99 16.45
CA VAL A 403 14.63 63.02 17.71
C VAL A 403 15.01 61.82 18.60
N GLU A 404 15.01 60.61 18.06
CA GLU A 404 15.34 59.40 18.83
C GLU A 404 16.82 59.33 19.23
N ASP A 405 17.71 59.55 18.26
CA ASP A 405 19.15 59.36 18.42
C ASP A 405 19.83 60.54 19.10
N ASP A 406 19.52 61.77 18.65
CA ASP A 406 20.21 62.98 19.09
C ASP A 406 19.41 63.67 20.20
N LEU A 407 18.18 64.14 19.98
CA LEU A 407 17.40 64.89 20.97
C LEU A 407 17.13 64.06 22.24
N LEU A 408 16.68 62.82 22.12
CA LEU A 408 16.43 61.94 23.27
C LEU A 408 17.65 61.11 23.66
N CYS A 409 18.82 61.34 23.06
CA CYS A 409 20.06 60.62 23.38
C CYS A 409 19.89 59.08 23.39
N LYS A 410 19.09 58.53 22.46
CA LYS A 410 18.76 57.10 22.38
C LYS A 410 18.09 56.52 23.64
N ILE A 411 17.41 57.33 24.45
CA ILE A 411 16.60 56.87 25.60
C ILE A 411 15.41 56.06 25.09
N VAL A 412 14.70 56.59 24.09
CA VAL A 412 13.60 55.91 23.38
C VAL A 412 13.99 55.77 21.91
N VAL A 413 13.93 54.54 21.38
CA VAL A 413 14.22 54.22 19.98
C VAL A 413 13.20 53.20 19.50
N ARG A 414 12.69 53.35 18.27
CA ARG A 414 11.72 52.39 17.69
C ARG A 414 12.28 50.97 17.67
N HIS A 415 11.40 50.00 17.93
CA HIS A 415 11.71 48.56 17.93
C HIS A 415 12.76 48.10 18.96
N ARG A 416 13.20 48.97 19.87
CA ARG A 416 13.96 48.57 21.06
C ARG A 416 13.01 48.12 22.18
N ARG A 417 13.36 47.04 22.89
CA ARG A 417 12.50 46.47 23.95
C ARG A 417 12.38 47.36 25.19
N GLY A 418 13.44 48.08 25.55
CA GLY A 418 13.52 48.84 26.79
C GLY A 418 13.81 50.32 26.59
N ILE A 419 13.36 51.13 27.56
CA ILE A 419 13.75 52.54 27.70
C ILE A 419 15.13 52.59 28.37
N GLN A 420 16.10 53.27 27.76
CA GLN A 420 17.47 53.32 28.28
C GLN A 420 17.68 54.52 29.20
N THR A 421 17.76 54.26 30.50
CA THR A 421 17.99 55.28 31.53
C THR A 421 19.46 55.41 31.96
N ASP A 422 20.25 54.34 31.75
CA ASP A 422 21.63 54.20 32.22
C ASP A 422 22.57 55.31 31.72
N GLY A 423 22.81 56.32 32.57
CA GLY A 423 23.65 57.48 32.29
C GLY A 423 23.13 58.46 31.22
N ARG A 424 21.93 58.24 30.66
CA ARG A 424 21.41 59.03 29.53
C ARG A 424 20.41 60.10 29.93
N LEU A 425 19.70 59.92 31.04
CA LEU A 425 18.70 60.88 31.51
C LEU A 425 19.25 62.31 31.70
N PRO A 426 20.49 62.53 32.19
CA PRO A 426 21.05 63.88 32.28
C PRO A 426 21.13 64.62 30.94
N ALA A 427 21.20 63.90 29.81
CA ALA A 427 21.22 64.50 28.47
C ALA A 427 19.94 65.27 28.14
N LEU A 428 18.82 64.98 28.83
CA LEU A 428 17.55 65.70 28.69
C LEU A 428 17.63 67.13 29.26
N LEU A 429 18.48 67.38 30.26
CA LEU A 429 18.64 68.71 30.86
C LEU A 429 19.29 69.72 29.90
N GLY A 430 19.98 69.23 28.87
CA GLY A 430 20.63 70.07 27.86
C GLY A 430 19.73 70.52 26.72
N ILE A 431 18.45 70.12 26.72
CA ILE A 431 17.45 70.47 25.70
C ILE A 431 16.85 71.83 26.04
N THR A 432 16.91 72.77 25.10
CA THR A 432 16.32 74.10 25.26
C THR A 432 15.02 74.24 24.47
N PRO A 433 14.15 75.23 24.80
CA PRO A 433 12.96 75.52 24.00
C PRO A 433 13.27 75.81 22.53
N GLU A 434 14.42 76.42 22.24
CA GLU A 434 14.88 76.68 20.87
C GLU A 434 15.19 75.40 20.11
N ASP A 435 15.73 74.37 20.77
CA ASP A 435 15.96 73.06 20.14
C ASP A 435 14.64 72.41 19.73
N LEU A 436 13.63 72.46 20.61
CA LEU A 436 12.30 71.91 20.35
C LEU A 436 11.64 72.63 19.17
N LYS A 437 11.66 73.97 19.21
CA LYS A 437 11.12 74.80 18.14
C LYS A 437 11.80 74.53 16.79
N HIS A 438 13.13 74.40 16.77
CA HIS A 438 13.87 74.13 15.54
C HIS A 438 13.48 72.78 14.92
N ILE A 439 13.36 71.73 15.75
CA ILE A 439 12.89 70.43 15.27
C ILE A 439 11.45 70.51 14.78
N ASP A 440 10.54 71.17 15.50
CA ASP A 440 9.13 71.31 15.10
C ASP A 440 8.99 72.08 13.77
N GLU A 441 9.79 73.13 13.55
CA GLU A 441 9.82 73.89 12.29
C GLU A 441 10.25 72.99 11.12
N LEU A 442 11.36 72.26 11.26
CA LEU A 442 11.84 71.34 10.23
C LEU A 442 10.84 70.18 10.01
N MET A 443 10.28 69.61 11.08
CA MET A 443 9.27 68.56 11.00
C MET A 443 8.04 69.05 10.24
N THR A 444 7.53 70.24 10.55
CA THR A 444 6.36 70.82 9.89
C THR A 444 6.64 71.08 8.41
N LYS A 445 7.78 71.71 8.10
CA LYS A 445 8.17 72.07 6.74
C LYS A 445 8.31 70.85 5.82
N TYR A 446 8.85 69.75 6.32
CA TYR A 446 9.16 68.58 5.49
C TYR A 446 8.11 67.46 5.55
N SER A 447 7.10 67.55 6.42
CA SER A 447 6.03 66.53 6.52
C SER A 447 5.10 66.50 5.30
N CYS A 448 4.97 67.61 4.58
CA CYS A 448 4.12 67.70 3.39
C CYS A 448 4.57 66.80 2.23
N PHE A 449 5.84 66.36 2.18
CA PHE A 449 6.34 65.48 1.12
C PHE A 449 6.02 63.99 1.35
N GLU A 450 5.48 63.62 2.52
CA GLU A 450 5.12 62.23 2.87
C GLU A 450 3.63 61.90 2.64
N HIS A 451 2.82 62.90 2.29
CA HIS A 451 1.36 62.77 2.17
C HIS A 451 0.87 63.32 0.82
N SER A 452 -0.23 62.74 0.32
CA SER A 452 -0.93 63.29 -0.85
C SER A 452 -1.39 64.71 -0.56
N GLN A 453 -1.02 65.65 -1.43
CA GLN A 453 -1.44 67.04 -1.34
C GLN A 453 -2.70 67.28 -2.19
N SER A 454 -3.47 68.33 -1.89
CA SER A 454 -4.61 68.73 -2.71
C SER A 454 -4.15 69.40 -4.00
N ASP A 455 -4.95 69.28 -5.07
CA ASP A 455 -4.66 69.87 -6.37
C ASP A 455 -4.61 71.42 -6.32
N GLU A 456 -5.26 72.03 -5.32
CA GLU A 456 -5.30 73.49 -5.14
C GLU A 456 -4.06 74.06 -4.43
N ALA A 457 -3.24 73.22 -3.77
CA ALA A 457 -2.09 73.62 -2.99
C ALA A 457 -0.86 72.77 -3.31
N HIS A 458 -0.29 72.95 -4.50
CA HIS A 458 0.96 72.30 -4.88
C HIS A 458 2.11 72.80 -4.01
N VAL A 459 2.58 71.93 -3.11
CA VAL A 459 3.82 72.16 -2.36
C VAL A 459 5.00 72.05 -3.31
N GLN A 460 5.67 73.18 -3.54
CA GLN A 460 6.90 73.22 -4.32
C GLN A 460 8.05 72.63 -3.51
N VAL A 461 8.88 71.81 -4.16
CA VAL A 461 10.12 71.32 -3.57
C VAL A 461 11.07 72.52 -3.40
N PRO A 462 11.72 72.70 -2.23
CA PRO A 462 12.61 73.82 -1.99
C PRO A 462 13.74 73.90 -3.02
N GLU A 463 14.19 75.11 -3.32
CA GLU A 463 15.39 75.30 -4.12
C GLU A 463 16.63 74.75 -3.41
N ALA A 464 17.67 74.43 -4.17
CA ALA A 464 18.82 73.72 -3.63
C ALA A 464 19.54 74.50 -2.53
N ALA A 465 19.60 75.83 -2.64
CA ALA A 465 20.17 76.70 -1.61
C ALA A 465 19.39 76.63 -0.28
N GLU A 466 18.05 76.61 -0.35
CA GLU A 466 17.17 76.51 0.82
C GLU A 466 17.27 75.12 1.46
N LEU A 467 17.19 74.06 0.65
CA LEU A 467 17.30 72.68 1.12
C LEU A 467 18.67 72.42 1.76
N LYS A 468 19.74 72.98 1.18
CA LYS A 468 21.09 72.90 1.75
C LYS A 468 21.18 73.59 3.09
N ALA A 469 20.66 74.81 3.21
CA ALA A 469 20.65 75.56 4.46
C ALA A 469 19.92 74.80 5.56
N ASP A 470 18.78 74.18 5.25
CA ASP A 470 18.03 73.37 6.21
C ASP A 470 18.80 72.11 6.64
N ILE A 471 19.40 71.36 5.72
CA ILE A 471 20.20 70.17 6.06
C ILE A 471 21.45 70.54 6.88
N GLU A 472 22.07 71.68 6.58
CA GLU A 472 23.19 72.21 7.37
C GLU A 472 22.74 72.70 8.75
N SER A 473 21.53 73.27 8.85
CA SER A 473 20.97 73.71 10.14
C SER A 473 20.78 72.55 11.10
N LEU A 474 20.28 71.40 10.64
CA LEU A 474 20.14 70.19 11.47
C LEU A 474 21.51 69.68 11.96
N LYS A 475 22.55 69.78 11.13
CA LYS A 475 23.94 69.43 11.51
C LYS A 475 24.46 70.37 12.60
N GLN A 476 24.30 71.67 12.41
CA GLN A 476 24.74 72.69 13.37
C GLN A 476 24.00 72.54 14.71
N TRP A 477 22.69 72.32 14.65
CA TRP A 477 21.87 72.01 15.81
C TRP A 477 22.42 70.81 16.59
N ARG A 478 22.68 69.69 15.91
CA ARG A 478 23.22 68.46 16.53
C ARG A 478 24.58 68.71 17.19
N ASP A 479 25.50 69.36 16.48
CA ASP A 479 26.83 69.66 17.02
C ASP A 479 26.75 70.60 18.23
N SER A 480 25.81 71.57 18.22
CA SER A 480 25.58 72.48 19.34
C SER A 480 25.00 71.78 20.57
N LEU A 481 24.05 70.86 20.38
CA LEU A 481 23.41 70.07 21.43
C LEU A 481 24.44 69.15 22.10
N ASP A 482 25.24 68.45 21.29
CA ASP A 482 26.33 67.61 21.79
C ASP A 482 27.38 68.41 22.57
N ALA A 483 27.74 69.60 22.09
CA ALA A 483 28.66 70.48 22.79
C ALA A 483 28.10 70.97 24.14
N ARG A 484 26.81 71.32 24.21
CA ARG A 484 26.15 71.69 25.47
C ARG A 484 26.14 70.53 26.46
N ARG A 485 25.81 69.33 26.00
CA ARG A 485 25.78 68.12 26.85
C ARG A 485 27.15 67.74 27.39
N LYS A 486 28.20 67.85 26.59
CA LYS A 486 29.58 67.60 27.03
C LYS A 486 30.10 68.62 28.05
N LYS A 487 29.52 69.84 28.08
CA LYS A 487 29.84 70.84 29.11
C LYS A 487 29.05 70.63 30.41
N ALA A 488 27.91 69.96 30.32
CA ALA A 488 27.01 69.71 31.45
C ALA A 488 27.26 68.36 32.15
N ALA A 489 27.88 67.40 31.44
CA ALA A 489 28.40 66.14 31.97
C ALA A 489 29.81 66.33 32.54
#